data_AF-A0A0A8UU23-F1
#
_entry.id   AF-A0A0A8UU23-F1
#
_cell.length_a   1.000
_cell.length_b   1.000
_cell.length_c   1.000
_cell.angle_alpha   90.00
_cell.angle_beta   90.00
_cell.angle_gamma   90.00
#
_symmetry.space_group_name_H-M   'P 1'
#
loop_
_entity.id
_entity.type
_entity.pdbx_description
1 polymer ?
#
loop_
_entity_poly.entity_id
_entity_poly.type
_entity_poly.pdbx_seq_one_letter_code
_entity_poly.pdbx_strand_id
1 'polypeptide(L)'
;MTTVLLEEPRDVKRSWGWLLTLGILFVILGCIGLGMVVGLTLASMLFLGVLLIIGGFLQIVDVFKARRWKAVAWHAFIAVLYLIGGALIIYDPFLASALITALLATVLIIIGLSRFFMALMLRGSKGWGWLLLAGIIAIALGVMILMHWPLSGLWIIGLFIAVELIVDGWTYIFMALALRNA
;
A
#
# COMPACT_ATOMS: atom_id res chain seq x y z
N MET A 1 -16.52 13.44 -35.40
CA MET A 1 -15.10 13.09 -35.64
C MET A 1 -14.27 14.38 -35.86
N THR A 2 -14.44 15.39 -35.00
CA THR A 2 -13.80 16.72 -35.14
C THR A 2 -13.61 17.46 -33.80
N THR A 3 -13.93 16.85 -32.66
CA THR A 3 -13.83 17.50 -31.34
C THR A 3 -12.54 17.22 -30.57
N VAL A 4 -11.57 16.51 -31.18
CA VAL A 4 -10.28 16.15 -30.54
C VAL A 4 -9.16 17.13 -30.87
N LEU A 5 -9.41 18.13 -31.75
CA LEU A 5 -8.36 19.04 -32.24
C LEU A 5 -8.23 20.37 -31.45
N LEU A 6 -8.83 20.49 -30.26
CA LEU A 6 -8.70 21.68 -29.40
C LEU A 6 -8.32 21.33 -27.94
N GLU A 7 -7.49 20.30 -27.71
CA GLU A 7 -6.74 20.30 -26.45
C GLU A 7 -5.76 21.47 -26.51
N GLU A 8 -6.14 22.56 -25.84
CA GLU A 8 -5.35 23.76 -25.82
C GLU A 8 -3.98 23.49 -25.16
N PRO A 9 -2.88 24.09 -25.64
CA PRO A 9 -1.56 23.98 -25.03
C PRO A 9 -1.50 24.46 -23.56
N ARG A 10 -2.59 25.06 -23.05
CA ARG A 10 -2.80 25.40 -21.64
C ARG A 10 -3.05 24.18 -20.75
N ASP A 11 -3.73 23.14 -21.23
CA ASP A 11 -4.04 21.96 -20.41
C ASP A 11 -2.84 21.03 -20.23
N VAL A 12 -1.96 20.94 -21.23
CA VAL A 12 -0.68 20.20 -21.13
C VAL A 12 0.30 20.92 -20.18
N LYS A 13 0.40 22.26 -20.26
CA LYS A 13 1.26 23.03 -19.32
C LYS A 13 0.71 23.07 -17.90
N ARG A 14 -0.61 23.14 -17.74
CA ARG A 14 -1.28 23.13 -16.43
C ARG A 14 -1.18 21.76 -15.78
N SER A 15 -1.36 20.68 -16.54
CA SER A 15 -1.17 19.32 -16.04
C SER A 15 0.29 19.07 -15.65
N TRP A 16 1.25 19.55 -16.44
CA TRP A 16 2.68 19.51 -16.10
C TRP A 16 2.99 20.14 -14.74
N GLY A 17 2.58 21.40 -14.55
CA GLY A 17 2.86 22.14 -13.32
C GLY A 17 2.17 21.51 -12.10
N TRP A 18 0.96 20.97 -12.29
CA TRP A 18 0.23 20.25 -11.25
C TRP A 18 0.90 18.93 -10.86
N LEU A 19 1.29 18.12 -11.84
CA LEU A 19 2.02 16.86 -11.63
C LEU A 19 3.36 17.09 -10.92
N LEU A 20 4.11 18.13 -11.32
CA LEU A 20 5.36 18.49 -10.66
C LEU A 20 5.13 18.91 -9.20
N THR A 21 4.12 19.75 -8.96
CA THR A 21 3.78 20.23 -7.61
C THR A 21 3.35 19.08 -6.71
N LEU A 22 2.49 18.19 -7.21
CA LEU A 22 2.11 16.97 -6.51
C LEU A 22 3.34 16.11 -6.20
N GLY A 23 4.20 15.84 -7.18
CA GLY A 23 5.40 15.03 -6.99
C GLY A 23 6.32 15.58 -5.90
N ILE A 24 6.60 16.89 -5.93
CA ILE A 24 7.40 17.55 -4.88
C ILE A 24 6.71 17.44 -3.51
N LEU A 25 5.40 17.64 -3.44
CA LEU A 25 4.64 17.51 -2.20
C LEU A 25 4.73 16.08 -1.64
N PHE A 26 4.58 15.06 -2.49
CA PHE A 26 4.71 13.64 -2.11
C PHE A 26 6.11 13.31 -1.58
N VAL A 27 7.18 13.81 -2.21
CA VAL A 27 8.56 13.64 -1.71
C VAL A 27 8.73 14.31 -0.33
N ILE A 28 8.22 15.53 -0.16
CA ILE A 28 8.31 16.25 1.12
C ILE A 28 7.55 15.49 2.22
N LEU A 29 6.31 15.07 1.94
CA LEU A 29 5.50 14.29 2.87
C LEU A 29 6.16 12.96 3.23
N GLY A 30 6.75 12.27 2.26
CA GLY A 30 7.49 11.04 2.50
C GLY A 30 8.74 11.27 3.36
N CYS A 31 9.51 12.33 3.11
CA CYS A 31 10.65 12.72 3.95
C CYS A 31 10.23 13.05 5.39
N ILE A 32 9.13 13.78 5.59
CA ILE A 32 8.57 14.03 6.92
C ILE A 32 8.11 12.71 7.56
N GLY A 33 7.49 11.83 6.78
CA GLY A 33 7.07 10.50 7.19
C GLY A 33 8.24 9.65 7.70
N LEU A 34 9.41 9.71 7.04
CA LEU A 34 10.62 9.04 7.50
C LEU A 34 11.11 9.54 8.86
N GLY A 35 10.97 10.83 9.15
CA GLY A 35 11.29 11.41 10.46
C GLY A 35 10.32 10.97 11.57
N MET A 36 9.10 10.55 11.22
CA MET A 36 8.00 10.28 12.14
C MET A 36 7.37 8.89 11.89
N VAL A 37 8.15 7.88 11.52
CA VAL A 37 7.67 6.56 11.06
C VAL A 37 6.73 5.85 12.03
N VAL A 38 6.95 5.99 13.34
CA VAL A 38 6.05 5.42 14.36
C VAL A 38 4.70 6.13 14.36
N GLY A 39 4.71 7.47 14.28
CA GLY A 39 3.49 8.27 14.17
C GLY A 39 2.71 7.97 12.88
N LEU A 40 3.42 7.77 11.77
CA LEU A 40 2.80 7.41 10.50
C LEU A 40 2.16 6.02 10.56
N THR A 41 2.84 5.05 11.18
CA THR A 41 2.28 3.70 11.43
C THR A 41 0.98 3.78 12.23
N LEU A 42 0.99 4.53 13.33
CA LEU A 42 -0.19 4.71 14.18
C LEU A 42 -1.34 5.41 13.45
N ALA A 43 -1.05 6.52 12.76
CA ALA A 43 -2.05 7.25 11.99
C ALA A 43 -2.71 6.36 10.94
N SER A 44 -1.92 5.57 10.21
CA SER A 44 -2.43 4.64 9.20
C SER A 44 -3.25 3.50 9.80
N MET A 45 -2.86 2.97 10.95
CA MET A 45 -3.63 1.94 11.66
C MET A 45 -4.98 2.46 12.13
N LEU A 46 -4.98 3.63 12.78
CA LEU A 46 -6.23 4.26 13.24
C LEU A 46 -7.15 4.59 12.06
N PHE A 47 -6.59 5.11 10.98
CA PHE A 47 -7.32 5.36 9.74
C PHE A 47 -7.94 4.06 9.20
N LEU A 48 -7.17 2.97 9.13
CA LEU A 48 -7.67 1.66 8.71
C LEU A 48 -8.78 1.14 9.63
N GLY A 49 -8.62 1.29 10.95
CA GLY A 49 -9.64 0.93 11.93
C GLY A 49 -10.97 1.67 11.72
N VAL A 50 -10.90 2.99 11.51
CA VAL A 50 -12.09 3.82 11.19
C VAL A 50 -12.74 3.37 9.89
N LEU A 51 -11.96 3.10 8.84
CA LEU A 51 -12.48 2.60 7.57
C LEU A 51 -13.18 1.25 7.71
N LEU A 52 -12.64 0.34 8.52
CA LEU A 52 -13.29 -0.96 8.80
C LEU A 52 -14.62 -0.77 9.52
N ILE A 53 -14.69 0.14 10.50
CA ILE A 53 -15.95 0.45 11.19
C ILE A 53 -16.99 1.00 10.20
N ILE A 54 -16.62 1.98 9.37
CA ILE A 54 -17.50 2.56 8.35
C ILE A 54 -17.96 1.46 7.38
N GLY A 55 -17.04 0.64 6.88
CA GLY A 55 -17.36 -0.48 5.99
C GLY A 55 -18.32 -1.49 6.63
N GLY A 56 -18.13 -1.79 7.92
CA GLY A 56 -19.04 -2.66 8.68
C GLY A 56 -20.46 -2.08 8.75
N PHE A 57 -20.60 -0.78 9.04
CA PHE A 57 -21.90 -0.12 9.04
C PHE A 57 -22.57 -0.09 7.66
N LEU A 58 -21.81 0.20 6.59
CA LEU A 58 -22.33 0.17 5.22
C LEU A 58 -22.84 -1.24 4.86
N GLN A 59 -22.12 -2.28 5.27
CA GLN A 59 -22.52 -3.65 4.99
C GLN A 59 -23.77 -4.07 5.76
N ILE A 60 -24.00 -3.55 6.96
CA ILE A 60 -25.27 -3.70 7.68
C ILE A 60 -26.43 -3.10 6.88
N VAL A 61 -26.24 -1.93 6.25
CA VAL A 61 -27.29 -1.32 5.40
C VAL A 61 -27.65 -2.24 4.23
N ASP A 62 -26.68 -2.94 3.64
CA ASP A 62 -26.92 -3.88 2.54
C ASP A 62 -27.68 -5.14 3.00
N VAL A 63 -27.48 -5.60 4.24
CA VAL A 63 -28.25 -6.72 4.84
C VAL A 63 -29.75 -6.42 4.81
N PHE A 64 -30.15 -5.16 5.06
CA PHE A 64 -31.56 -4.75 5.03
C PHE A 64 -32.15 -4.65 3.62
N LYS A 65 -31.31 -4.51 2.58
CA LYS A 65 -31.76 -4.45 1.17
C LYS A 65 -31.78 -5.83 0.49
N ALA A 66 -31.06 -6.81 1.01
CA ALA A 66 -30.92 -8.12 0.39
C ALA A 66 -32.18 -9.00 0.57
N ARG A 67 -32.90 -9.28 -0.53
CA ARG A 67 -34.09 -10.18 -0.55
C ARG A 67 -33.79 -11.68 -0.40
N ARG A 68 -32.52 -12.10 -0.42
CA ARG A 68 -32.10 -13.52 -0.37
C ARG A 68 -31.43 -13.87 0.95
N TRP A 69 -32.02 -14.80 1.71
CA TRP A 69 -31.54 -15.26 3.03
C TRP A 69 -30.06 -15.69 3.06
N LYS A 70 -29.54 -16.35 2.01
CA LYS A 70 -28.11 -16.73 1.96
C LYS A 70 -27.16 -15.53 1.86
N ALA A 71 -27.56 -14.46 1.16
CA ALA A 71 -26.76 -13.25 1.05
C ALA A 71 -26.77 -12.46 2.37
N VAL A 72 -27.92 -12.40 3.04
CA VAL A 72 -28.12 -11.76 4.35
C VAL A 72 -27.16 -12.33 5.39
N ALA A 73 -27.07 -13.66 5.52
CA ALA A 73 -26.18 -14.31 6.49
C ALA A 73 -24.69 -14.01 6.21
N TRP A 74 -24.28 -14.01 4.94
CA TRP A 74 -22.89 -13.73 4.56
C TRP A 74 -22.51 -12.27 4.82
N HIS A 75 -23.37 -11.32 4.45
CA HIS A 75 -23.14 -9.89 4.71
C HIS A 75 -23.14 -9.57 6.20
N ALA A 76 -24.02 -10.19 6.99
CA ALA A 76 -24.04 -10.02 8.45
C ALA A 76 -22.74 -10.54 9.08
N PHE A 77 -22.25 -11.70 8.66
CA PHE A 77 -20.99 -12.25 9.14
C PHE A 77 -19.79 -11.34 8.82
N ILE A 78 -19.68 -10.86 7.57
CA ILE A 78 -18.60 -9.95 7.19
C ILE A 78 -18.69 -8.62 7.95
N ALA A 79 -19.90 -8.07 8.12
CA ALA A 79 -20.09 -6.84 8.88
C ALA A 79 -19.61 -6.96 10.33
N VAL A 80 -19.90 -8.10 10.98
CA VAL A 80 -19.40 -8.40 12.33
C VAL A 80 -17.87 -8.47 12.34
N LEU A 81 -17.25 -9.14 11.37
CA LEU A 81 -15.79 -9.19 11.26
C LEU A 81 -15.18 -7.80 11.06
N TYR A 82 -15.80 -6.93 10.26
CA TYR A 82 -15.34 -5.56 10.03
C TYR A 82 -15.44 -4.72 11.30
N LEU A 83 -16.55 -4.81 12.02
CA LEU A 83 -16.74 -4.07 13.28
C LEU A 83 -15.77 -4.54 14.37
N ILE A 84 -15.61 -5.86 14.53
CA ILE A 84 -14.66 -6.43 15.50
C ILE A 84 -13.23 -6.05 15.12
N GLY A 85 -12.85 -6.24 13.85
CA GLY A 85 -11.53 -5.88 13.36
C GLY A 85 -11.23 -4.40 13.58
N GLY A 86 -12.14 -3.51 13.15
CA GLY A 86 -11.98 -2.06 13.33
C GLY A 86 -11.88 -1.66 14.80
N ALA A 87 -12.71 -2.23 15.67
CA ALA A 87 -12.68 -1.96 17.11
C ALA A 87 -11.37 -2.43 17.77
N LEU A 88 -10.88 -3.63 17.41
CA LEU A 88 -9.61 -4.15 17.91
C LEU A 88 -8.42 -3.27 17.50
N ILE A 89 -8.41 -2.78 16.26
CA ILE A 89 -7.35 -1.88 15.77
C ILE A 89 -7.37 -0.54 16.50
N ILE A 90 -8.56 0.01 16.78
CA ILE A 90 -8.68 1.27 17.54
C ILE A 90 -8.28 1.07 19.00
N TYR A 91 -8.59 -0.10 19.58
CA TYR A 91 -8.24 -0.42 20.98
C TYR A 91 -6.74 -0.61 21.17
N ASP A 92 -6.09 -1.39 20.31
CA ASP A 92 -4.64 -1.61 20.34
C ASP A 92 -4.04 -1.54 18.91
N PRO A 93 -3.71 -0.32 18.44
CA PRO A 93 -3.15 -0.13 17.11
C PRO A 93 -1.74 -0.72 16.98
N PHE A 94 -1.01 -0.92 18.10
CA PHE A 94 0.33 -1.50 18.08
C PHE A 94 0.27 -3.01 17.86
N LEU A 95 -0.67 -3.70 18.51
CA LEU A 95 -0.90 -5.12 18.23
C LEU A 95 -1.37 -5.33 16.80
N ALA A 96 -2.29 -4.48 16.32
CA ALA A 96 -2.76 -4.52 14.95
C ALA A 96 -1.61 -4.34 13.93
N SER A 97 -0.73 -3.37 14.15
CA SER A 97 0.41 -3.12 13.27
C SER A 97 1.40 -4.29 13.29
N ALA A 98 1.63 -4.91 14.45
CA ALA A 98 2.48 -6.09 14.58
C ALA A 98 1.92 -7.31 13.82
N LEU A 99 0.61 -7.55 13.87
CA LEU A 99 -0.04 -8.64 13.14
C LEU A 99 0.03 -8.42 11.62
N ILE A 100 -0.30 -7.21 11.16
CA ILE A 100 -0.23 -6.85 9.73
C ILE A 100 1.21 -6.93 9.24
N THR A 101 2.18 -6.55 10.06
CA THR A 101 3.61 -6.64 9.72
C THR A 101 4.09 -8.08 9.64
N ALA A 102 3.63 -8.97 10.52
CA ALA A 102 3.92 -10.41 10.42
C ALA A 102 3.34 -11.02 9.13
N LEU A 103 2.12 -10.62 8.77
CA LEU A 103 1.50 -11.01 7.51
C LEU A 103 2.32 -10.50 6.31
N LEU A 104 2.70 -9.23 6.32
CA LEU A 104 3.56 -8.61 5.29
C LEU A 104 4.88 -9.37 5.15
N ALA A 105 5.54 -9.71 6.26
CA ALA A 105 6.78 -10.45 6.26
C ALA A 105 6.63 -11.86 5.67
N THR A 106 5.53 -12.54 6.01
CA THR A 106 5.21 -13.86 5.45
C THR A 106 4.99 -13.77 3.94
N VAL A 107 4.25 -12.77 3.48
CA VAL A 107 4.02 -12.51 2.05
C VAL A 107 5.33 -12.19 1.34
N LEU A 108 6.21 -11.37 1.92
CA LEU A 108 7.53 -11.07 1.37
C LEU A 108 8.39 -12.32 1.21
N ILE A 109 8.36 -13.24 2.19
CA ILE A 109 9.06 -14.53 2.09
C ILE A 109 8.48 -15.36 0.95
N ILE A 110 7.15 -15.47 0.83
CA ILE A 110 6.51 -16.24 -0.24
C ILE A 110 6.89 -15.66 -1.62
N ILE A 111 6.79 -14.35 -1.80
CA ILE A 111 7.18 -13.66 -3.04
C ILE A 111 8.66 -13.88 -3.34
N GLY A 112 9.52 -13.74 -2.34
CA GLY A 112 10.94 -13.94 -2.48
C GLY A 112 11.29 -15.37 -2.88
N LEU A 113 10.60 -16.35 -2.30
CA LEU A 113 10.73 -17.76 -2.64
C LEU A 113 10.24 -18.06 -4.06
N SER A 114 9.10 -17.50 -4.47
CA SER A 114 8.60 -17.58 -5.84
C SER A 114 9.60 -17.00 -6.84
N ARG A 115 10.18 -15.82 -6.56
CA ARG A 115 11.22 -15.19 -7.41
C ARG A 115 12.49 -16.01 -7.45
N PHE A 116 12.89 -16.61 -6.33
CA PHE A 116 14.05 -17.49 -6.26
C PHE A 116 13.87 -18.74 -7.15
N PHE A 117 12.74 -19.43 -7.04
CA PHE A 117 12.44 -20.59 -7.90
C PHE A 117 12.32 -20.21 -9.37
N MET A 118 11.62 -19.11 -9.66
CA MET A 118 11.47 -18.60 -11.02
C MET A 118 12.82 -18.23 -11.62
N ALA A 119 13.71 -17.60 -10.86
CA ALA A 119 15.08 -17.41 -11.28
C ALA A 119 15.68 -18.78 -11.63
N LEU A 120 15.76 -19.75 -10.73
CA LEU A 120 16.38 -21.05 -11.03
C LEU A 120 15.87 -21.72 -12.32
N MET A 121 14.58 -21.56 -12.67
CA MET A 121 14.02 -22.01 -13.94
C MET A 121 14.49 -21.20 -15.16
N LEU A 122 14.56 -19.87 -15.06
CA LEU A 122 15.00 -18.97 -16.15
C LEU A 122 16.53 -18.81 -16.23
N ARG A 123 17.30 -19.78 -15.71
CA ARG A 123 18.77 -19.80 -15.79
C ARG A 123 19.21 -19.64 -17.25
N GLY A 124 19.92 -18.55 -17.54
CA GLY A 124 20.43 -18.22 -18.88
C GLY A 124 19.67 -17.10 -19.62
N SER A 125 18.54 -16.62 -19.11
CA SER A 125 17.84 -15.47 -19.67
C SER A 125 18.47 -14.13 -19.24
N LYS A 126 18.34 -13.09 -20.08
CA LYS A 126 18.75 -11.73 -19.74
C LYS A 126 17.98 -11.25 -18.49
N GLY A 127 18.71 -10.85 -17.44
CA GLY A 127 18.12 -10.39 -16.18
C GLY A 127 17.92 -11.46 -15.10
N TRP A 128 18.28 -12.72 -15.36
CA TRP A 128 18.16 -13.81 -14.38
C TRP A 128 18.82 -13.50 -13.03
N GLY A 129 20.05 -12.96 -13.05
CA GLY A 129 20.80 -12.61 -11.84
C GLY A 129 20.11 -11.54 -10.99
N TRP A 130 19.48 -10.55 -11.63
CA TRP A 130 18.70 -9.51 -10.95
C TRP A 130 17.45 -10.09 -10.28
N LEU A 131 16.78 -11.03 -10.96
CA LEU A 131 15.61 -11.70 -10.39
C LEU A 131 15.98 -12.56 -9.18
N LEU A 132 17.10 -13.29 -9.25
CA LEU A 132 17.62 -14.09 -8.14
C LEU A 132 17.97 -13.20 -6.93
N LEU A 133 18.71 -12.10 -7.16
CA LEU A 133 19.07 -11.16 -6.12
C LEU A 133 17.83 -10.54 -5.47
N ALA A 134 16.84 -10.12 -6.26
CA ALA A 134 15.57 -9.59 -5.76
C ALA A 134 14.80 -10.61 -4.92
N GLY A 135 14.84 -11.89 -5.28
CA GLY A 135 14.26 -12.98 -4.48
C GLY A 135 14.96 -13.15 -3.14
N ILE A 136 16.30 -13.20 -3.13
CA ILE A 136 17.10 -13.33 -1.91
C ILE A 136 16.87 -12.16 -0.97
N ILE A 137 16.89 -10.92 -1.49
CA ILE A 137 16.63 -9.71 -0.69
C ILE A 137 15.24 -9.77 -0.06
N ALA A 138 14.22 -10.16 -0.82
CA ALA A 138 12.85 -10.25 -0.30
C ALA A 138 12.71 -11.29 0.83
N ILE A 139 13.34 -12.46 0.69
CA ILE A 139 13.37 -13.49 1.75
C ILE A 139 14.11 -12.95 2.97
N ALA A 140 15.30 -12.36 2.79
CA ALA A 140 16.11 -11.83 3.88
C ALA A 140 15.36 -10.75 4.67
N LEU A 141 14.73 -9.80 3.97
CA LEU A 141 13.91 -8.76 4.59
C LEU A 141 12.75 -9.37 5.38
N GLY A 142 11.98 -10.29 4.79
CA GLY A 142 10.86 -10.93 5.50
C GLY A 142 11.32 -11.69 6.76
N VAL A 143 12.43 -12.42 6.69
CA VAL A 143 13.01 -13.12 7.86
C VAL A 143 13.47 -12.13 8.92
N MET A 144 14.17 -11.05 8.55
CA MET A 144 14.60 -10.01 9.49
C MET A 144 13.41 -9.37 10.23
N ILE A 145 12.31 -9.12 9.51
CA ILE A 145 11.10 -8.56 10.12
C ILE A 145 10.50 -9.51 11.16
N LEU A 146 10.45 -10.82 10.86
CA LEU A 146 9.94 -11.83 11.79
C LEU A 146 10.86 -12.02 13.00
N MET A 147 12.18 -11.90 12.85
CA MET A 147 13.13 -12.00 13.97
C MET A 147 12.95 -10.88 15.00
N HIS A 148 12.59 -9.68 14.55
CA HIS A 148 12.34 -8.52 15.42
C HIS A 148 10.86 -8.37 15.80
N TRP A 149 10.00 -9.33 15.45
CA TRP A 149 8.59 -9.28 15.81
C TRP A 149 8.42 -9.48 17.33
N PRO A 150 7.53 -8.72 18.01
CA PRO A 150 6.54 -7.77 17.49
C PRO A 150 7.02 -6.31 17.36
N LEU A 151 8.20 -5.96 17.87
CA LEU A 151 8.75 -4.60 17.86
C LEU A 151 8.89 -4.01 16.44
N SER A 152 9.14 -4.87 15.46
CA SER A 152 9.23 -4.52 14.04
C SER A 152 7.93 -3.88 13.52
N GLY A 153 6.76 -4.25 14.07
CA GLY A 153 5.46 -3.70 13.69
C GLY A 153 5.26 -2.21 14.00
N LEU A 154 6.09 -1.62 14.85
CA LEU A 154 5.95 -0.23 15.29
C LEU A 154 6.36 0.79 14.22
N TRP A 155 7.24 0.40 13.31
CA TRP A 155 7.90 1.33 12.38
C TRP A 155 7.87 0.86 10.93
N ILE A 156 7.72 -0.45 10.68
CA ILE A 156 7.76 -0.98 9.32
C ILE A 156 6.65 -0.41 8.45
N ILE A 157 5.41 -0.36 8.95
CA ILE A 157 4.30 0.08 8.12
C ILE A 157 4.44 1.55 7.73
N GLY A 158 4.80 2.41 8.68
CA GLY A 158 5.10 3.82 8.42
C GLY A 158 6.31 3.98 7.49
N LEU A 159 7.35 3.15 7.63
CA LEU A 159 8.49 3.14 6.71
C LEU A 159 8.05 2.81 5.28
N PHE A 160 7.26 1.75 5.09
CA PHE A 160 6.74 1.36 3.78
C PHE A 160 5.91 2.48 3.15
N ILE A 161 5.02 3.11 3.93
CA ILE A 161 4.22 4.24 3.46
C ILE A 161 5.10 5.43 3.08
N ALA A 162 6.07 5.79 3.92
CA ALA A 162 6.97 6.91 3.64
C ALA A 162 7.81 6.68 2.38
N VAL A 163 8.33 5.45 2.20
CA VAL A 163 9.07 5.05 0.99
C VAL A 163 8.16 5.10 -0.24
N GLU A 164 6.94 4.58 -0.14
CA GLU A 164 5.96 4.61 -1.24
C GLU A 164 5.67 6.06 -1.67
N LEU A 165 5.43 6.97 -0.72
CA LEU A 165 5.23 8.40 -1.01
C LEU A 165 6.44 9.03 -1.72
N ILE A 166 7.66 8.66 -1.35
CA ILE A 166 8.87 9.15 -2.02
C ILE A 166 8.96 8.60 -3.45
N VAL A 167 8.72 7.30 -3.64
CA VAL A 167 8.76 6.64 -4.95
C VAL A 167 7.70 7.22 -5.89
N ASP A 168 6.47 7.39 -5.42
CA ASP A 168 5.39 8.04 -6.17
C ASP A 168 5.73 9.50 -6.48
N GLY A 169 6.30 10.22 -5.51
CA GLY A 169 6.77 11.59 -5.69
C GLY A 169 7.79 11.72 -6.83
N TRP A 170 8.81 10.85 -6.84
CA TRP A 170 9.78 10.79 -7.94
C TRP A 170 9.13 10.39 -9.26
N THR A 171 8.19 9.44 -9.24
CA THR A 171 7.46 9.01 -10.44
C THR A 171 6.70 10.17 -11.06
N TYR A 172 5.96 10.96 -10.27
CA TYR A 172 5.27 12.16 -10.76
C TYR A 172 6.22 13.25 -11.24
N ILE A 173 7.35 13.47 -10.56
CA ILE A 173 8.38 14.42 -11.01
C ILE A 173 8.93 14.01 -12.39
N PHE A 174 9.29 12.74 -12.58
CA PHE A 174 9.79 12.26 -13.87
C PHE A 174 8.73 12.32 -14.96
N MET A 175 7.48 11.98 -14.65
CA MET A 175 6.38 12.06 -15.61
C MET A 175 6.08 13.50 -16.00
N ALA A 176 6.15 14.44 -15.05
CA ALA A 176 6.09 15.86 -15.34
C ALA A 176 7.27 16.27 -16.24
N LEU A 177 8.52 15.99 -15.86
CA LEU A 177 9.68 16.36 -16.68
C LEU A 177 9.61 15.79 -18.10
N ALA A 178 9.07 14.58 -18.27
CA ALA A 178 8.81 13.99 -19.58
C ALA A 178 7.75 14.77 -20.38
N LEU A 179 6.64 15.17 -19.75
CA LEU A 179 5.58 15.98 -20.38
C LEU A 179 6.02 17.41 -20.73
N ARG A 180 7.02 17.97 -20.03
CA ARG A 180 7.63 19.25 -20.40
C ARG A 180 8.53 19.13 -21.63
N ASN A 181 9.13 17.96 -21.83
CA ASN A 181 10.07 17.68 -22.91
C ASN A 181 9.38 17.09 -24.17
N ALA A 182 8.08 16.79 -24.09
CA ALA A 182 7.21 16.37 -25.18
C ALA A 182 6.56 17.58 -25.86
#